data_AF-A0A9P0P5A8-F1
#
_entry.id   AF-A0A9P0P5A8-F1
#
_cell.length_a   1.000
_cell.length_b   1.000
_cell.length_c   1.000
_cell.angle_alpha   90.00
_cell.angle_beta   90.00
_cell.angle_gamma   90.00
#
_symmetry.space_group_name_H-M   'P 1'
#
loop_
_entity.id
_entity.type
_entity.pdbx_description
1 polymer ?
#
loop_
_entity_poly.entity_id
_entity_poly.type
_entity_poly.pdbx_seq_one_letter_code
_entity_poly.pdbx_strand_id
1 'polypeptide(L)'
;MNQEIYEELLFARTLITDTKGESIFHVLNDYFIEKAIPLSNIISLATDGAPAIVGRYRGFISYLKQNVSGVLAIHCIIHRQHLVAKNLSVRLHESLHLVIDAVNRIRSNALNTRLFAQLCEENDEHFHQLLLHTEVCWLSKGLCLTRFFALFETILEFLDTKDKILKENLMKRKTDIAYLTVLFTKFNMVNLQLQGDSLNLIKTKSILSPFLARVKLMKQNIGRGEFSQFPNLSQASCQEDDVSTYVQHLNALYSDFESRFEDILTMVIPPWIINPYGDIEETIVIIQEELTELSTNEELKVQFKNGYQQFWLQNNIPVTYPVLWIITRKFLISFPSSNLVERGFSAVTNLLTKKRNRLDIICRGDLRLTLTKLTPNVDNLLLKHQVIPAQSENILFRHPGVKEVALVGKPDDRVGVSYCICTETERRTLKEVRRPVWSYYSFRENVLKKGEEIYTALLSHLHRGKGQKGEDQNASGIPGCLHLEFENPDNTSVQI
;
A
#
# COMPACT_ATOMS: atom_id res chain seq x y z
N MET A 1 2.69 -27.78 5.47
CA MET A 1 2.65 -26.31 5.37
C MET A 1 1.33 -25.96 4.72
N ASN A 2 0.50 -25.12 5.35
CA ASN A 2 -0.70 -24.61 4.67
C ASN A 2 -0.22 -23.85 3.42
N GLN A 3 -0.73 -24.19 2.24
CA GLN A 3 -0.45 -23.42 1.03
C GLN A 3 -1.28 -22.13 1.09
N GLU A 4 -0.63 -21.07 1.53
CA GLU A 4 -1.21 -19.73 1.58
C GLU A 4 -0.53 -18.85 0.52
N ILE A 5 -1.31 -17.96 -0.07
CA ILE A 5 -0.78 -16.94 -0.97
C ILE A 5 -0.10 -15.89 -0.11
N TYR A 6 1.18 -15.65 -0.35
CA TYR A 6 1.96 -14.63 0.33
C TYR A 6 2.03 -13.35 -0.48
N GLU A 7 1.90 -12.25 0.25
CA GLU A 7 1.92 -10.90 -0.28
C GLU A 7 3.11 -10.12 0.30
N GLU A 8 4.10 -9.76 -0.52
CA GLU A 8 5.40 -9.23 -0.08
C GLU A 8 5.94 -8.15 -1.05
N LEU A 9 6.95 -7.39 -0.62
CA LEU A 9 7.68 -6.48 -1.52
C LEU A 9 8.93 -7.19 -2.06
N LEU A 10 9.04 -7.39 -3.37
CA LEU A 10 10.20 -8.05 -3.98
C LEU A 10 11.37 -7.06 -4.07
N PHE A 11 11.13 -5.87 -4.63
CA PHE A 11 12.16 -4.84 -4.73
C PHE A 11 11.61 -3.42 -4.92
N ALA A 12 12.46 -2.44 -4.62
CA ALA A 12 12.32 -1.06 -5.05
C ALA A 12 13.63 -0.62 -5.73
N ARG A 13 13.55 0.14 -6.81
CA ARG A 13 14.70 0.69 -7.54
C ARG A 13 14.45 2.14 -7.92
N THR A 14 15.50 2.95 -7.93
CA THR A 14 15.44 4.31 -8.45
C THR A 14 15.62 4.27 -9.97
N LEU A 15 14.74 4.94 -10.70
CA LEU A 15 14.93 5.21 -12.12
C LEU A 15 15.89 6.41 -12.26
N ILE A 16 17.05 6.19 -12.88
CA ILE A 16 18.15 7.18 -12.90
C ILE A 16 17.93 8.25 -13.96
N THR A 17 17.42 7.88 -15.14
CA THR A 17 17.43 8.73 -16.33
C THR A 17 16.04 9.22 -16.70
N ASP A 18 15.11 8.31 -16.99
CA ASP A 18 13.75 8.65 -17.41
C ASP A 18 12.71 7.64 -16.88
N THR A 19 11.44 7.94 -17.14
CA THR A 19 10.28 7.14 -16.73
C THR A 19 9.60 6.47 -17.92
N LYS A 20 10.34 6.19 -19.01
CA LYS A 20 9.78 5.52 -20.20
C LYS A 20 9.50 4.05 -19.92
N GLY A 21 8.52 3.48 -20.62
CA GLY A 21 8.15 2.07 -20.50
C GLY A 21 9.30 1.10 -20.74
N GLU A 22 10.19 1.42 -21.69
CA GLU A 22 11.41 0.65 -21.99
C GLU A 22 12.38 0.63 -20.81
N SER A 23 12.71 1.80 -20.25
CA SER A 23 13.59 1.92 -19.08
C SER A 23 13.05 1.16 -17.87
N ILE A 24 11.75 1.24 -17.63
CA ILE A 24 11.07 0.51 -16.56
C ILE A 24 11.17 -1.01 -16.80
N PHE A 25 11.01 -1.45 -18.06
CA PHE A 25 11.15 -2.86 -18.41
C PHE A 25 12.57 -3.38 -18.20
N HIS A 26 13.59 -2.61 -18.59
CA HIS A 26 14.98 -2.99 -18.36
C HIS A 26 15.30 -3.12 -16.86
N VAL A 27 14.86 -2.18 -16.02
CA VAL A 27 15.06 -2.27 -14.57
C VAL A 27 14.44 -3.54 -13.98
N LEU A 28 13.25 -3.92 -14.45
CA LEU A 28 12.65 -5.19 -14.07
C LEU A 28 13.50 -6.37 -14.56
N ASN A 29 13.77 -6.43 -15.85
CA ASN A 29 14.47 -7.54 -16.49
C ASN A 29 15.85 -7.77 -15.86
N ASP A 30 16.60 -6.69 -15.61
CA ASP A 30 17.92 -6.76 -14.99
C ASP A 30 17.84 -7.31 -13.57
N TYR A 31 16.83 -6.91 -12.79
CA TYR A 31 16.59 -7.50 -11.47
C TYR A 31 16.29 -9.00 -11.55
N PHE A 32 15.46 -9.40 -12.52
CA PHE A 32 15.08 -10.80 -12.71
C PHE A 32 16.27 -11.67 -13.10
N ILE A 33 17.13 -11.16 -13.99
CA ILE A 33 18.40 -11.80 -14.34
C ILE A 33 19.33 -11.85 -13.12
N GLU A 34 19.49 -10.74 -12.38
CA GLU A 34 20.33 -10.66 -11.17
C GLU A 34 19.93 -11.72 -10.12
N LYS A 35 18.63 -11.94 -9.96
CA LYS A 35 18.08 -12.91 -8.99
C LYS A 35 17.84 -14.30 -9.56
N ALA A 36 18.19 -14.55 -10.81
CA ALA A 36 17.94 -15.81 -11.52
C ALA A 36 16.46 -16.24 -11.47
N ILE A 37 15.54 -15.27 -11.57
CA ILE A 37 14.09 -15.51 -11.61
C ILE A 37 13.63 -15.48 -13.07
N PRO A 38 12.99 -16.55 -13.59
CA PRO A 38 12.44 -16.53 -14.94
C PRO A 38 11.31 -15.52 -15.10
N LEU A 39 11.35 -14.70 -16.15
CA LEU A 39 10.24 -13.79 -16.49
C LEU A 39 8.93 -14.55 -16.78
N SER A 40 9.01 -15.79 -17.24
CA SER A 40 7.85 -16.67 -17.48
C SER A 40 7.01 -16.92 -16.22
N ASN A 41 7.56 -16.66 -15.05
CA ASN A 41 6.83 -16.81 -13.80
C ASN A 41 5.78 -15.70 -13.63
N ILE A 42 5.83 -14.61 -14.42
CA ILE A 42 4.82 -13.55 -14.39
C ILE A 42 3.48 -14.06 -14.89
N ILE A 43 2.50 -14.10 -14.00
CA ILE A 43 1.12 -14.46 -14.36
C ILE A 43 0.34 -13.20 -14.70
N SER A 44 0.41 -12.20 -13.82
CA SER A 44 -0.33 -10.96 -13.98
C SER A 44 0.41 -9.76 -13.39
N LEU A 45 -0.08 -8.58 -13.76
CA LEU A 45 0.50 -7.31 -13.35
C LEU A 45 -0.61 -6.28 -13.16
N ALA A 46 -0.50 -5.46 -12.12
CA ALA A 46 -1.42 -4.36 -11.84
C ALA A 46 -0.70 -3.01 -11.92
N THR A 47 -1.30 -2.01 -12.57
CA THR A 47 -0.65 -0.70 -12.78
C THR A 47 -1.62 0.46 -12.58
N ASP A 48 -1.11 1.64 -12.30
CA ASP A 48 -1.91 2.87 -12.18
C ASP A 48 -2.47 3.41 -13.51
N GLY A 49 -2.24 2.70 -14.62
CA GLY A 49 -2.70 3.15 -15.93
C GLY A 49 -1.87 4.26 -16.56
N ALA A 50 -0.70 4.62 -16.01
CA ALA A 50 0.14 5.67 -16.57
C ALA A 50 0.51 5.40 -18.04
N PRO A 51 0.53 6.42 -18.94
CA PRO A 51 0.78 6.22 -20.36
C PRO A 51 2.10 5.50 -20.69
N ALA A 52 3.16 5.75 -19.89
CA ALA A 52 4.44 5.05 -20.02
C ALA A 52 4.36 3.55 -19.70
N ILE A 53 3.33 3.13 -18.95
CA ILE A 53 3.13 1.74 -18.56
C ILE A 53 2.20 1.02 -19.57
N VAL A 54 1.04 1.62 -19.86
CA VAL A 54 -0.01 1.00 -20.68
C VAL A 54 0.10 1.26 -22.18
N GLY A 55 1.08 2.06 -22.61
CA GLY A 55 1.27 2.42 -24.01
C GLY A 55 1.33 1.21 -24.95
N ARG A 56 0.55 1.26 -26.03
CA ARG A 56 0.37 0.13 -26.98
C ARG A 56 1.66 -0.40 -27.60
N TYR A 57 2.61 0.50 -27.91
CA TYR A 57 3.84 0.14 -28.62
C TYR A 57 5.09 0.35 -27.76
N ARG A 58 5.13 1.43 -26.97
CA ARG A 58 6.27 1.85 -26.15
C ARG A 58 5.98 1.85 -24.66
N GLY A 59 4.87 1.23 -24.25
CA GLY A 59 4.54 1.04 -22.85
C GLY A 59 5.30 -0.15 -22.27
N PHE A 60 5.58 -0.10 -20.96
CA PHE A 60 6.18 -1.21 -20.22
C PHE A 60 5.46 -2.55 -20.51
N ILE A 61 4.12 -2.56 -20.50
CA ILE A 61 3.32 -3.77 -20.71
C ILE A 61 3.55 -4.36 -22.12
N SER A 62 3.76 -3.50 -23.13
CA SER A 62 4.06 -3.94 -24.50
C SER A 62 5.39 -4.68 -24.55
N TYR A 63 6.44 -4.14 -23.92
CA TYR A 63 7.75 -4.81 -23.85
C TYR A 63 7.70 -6.11 -23.05
N LEU A 64 6.96 -6.12 -21.94
CA LEU A 64 6.79 -7.32 -21.15
C LEU A 64 6.08 -8.43 -21.94
N LYS A 65 5.01 -8.09 -22.67
CA LYS A 65 4.26 -9.06 -23.50
C LYS A 65 5.06 -9.66 -24.65
N GLN A 66 6.13 -9.01 -25.09
CA GLN A 66 7.05 -9.59 -26.08
C GLN A 66 7.84 -10.78 -25.50
N ASN A 67 8.09 -10.77 -24.19
CA ASN A 67 8.81 -11.83 -23.48
C ASN A 67 7.85 -12.82 -22.78
N VAL A 68 6.69 -12.34 -22.34
CA VAL A 68 5.65 -13.10 -21.62
C VAL A 68 4.29 -12.83 -22.25
N SER A 69 3.99 -13.48 -23.36
CA SER A 69 2.78 -13.20 -24.17
C SER A 69 1.46 -13.44 -23.40
N GLY A 70 1.46 -14.35 -22.43
CA GLY A 70 0.30 -14.73 -21.64
C GLY A 70 -0.02 -13.85 -20.43
N VAL A 71 0.77 -12.80 -20.16
CA VAL A 71 0.60 -11.97 -18.96
C VAL A 71 -0.72 -11.19 -18.97
N LEU A 72 -1.46 -11.30 -17.88
CA LEU A 72 -2.68 -10.54 -17.66
C LEU A 72 -2.34 -9.15 -17.11
N ALA A 73 -2.67 -8.11 -17.89
CA ALA A 73 -2.49 -6.73 -17.48
C ALA A 73 -3.79 -6.15 -16.93
N ILE A 74 -3.73 -5.66 -15.69
CA ILE A 74 -4.87 -5.11 -14.96
C ILE A 74 -4.56 -3.65 -14.61
N HIS A 75 -5.49 -2.74 -14.94
CA HIS A 75 -5.42 -1.39 -14.39
C HIS A 75 -5.95 -1.43 -12.94
N CYS A 76 -5.18 -0.90 -11.99
CA CYS A 76 -5.44 -0.94 -10.57
C CYS A 76 -6.86 -0.45 -10.24
N ILE A 77 -7.62 -1.29 -9.54
CA ILE A 77 -9.03 -1.02 -9.22
C ILE A 77 -9.21 0.13 -8.24
N ILE A 78 -8.26 0.32 -7.32
CA ILE A 78 -8.30 1.42 -6.34
C ILE A 78 -8.06 2.74 -7.07
N HIS A 79 -7.09 2.75 -8.01
CA HIS A 79 -6.85 3.90 -8.86
C HIS A 79 -8.07 4.22 -9.74
N ARG A 80 -8.66 3.21 -10.40
CA ARG A 80 -9.88 3.39 -11.19
C ARG A 80 -11.04 3.93 -10.35
N GLN A 81 -11.24 3.39 -9.15
CA GLN A 81 -12.28 3.85 -8.23
C GLN A 81 -12.08 5.33 -7.85
N HIS A 82 -10.83 5.74 -7.59
CA HIS A 82 -10.47 7.13 -7.34
C HIS A 82 -10.76 8.04 -8.54
N LEU A 83 -10.46 7.58 -9.76
CA LEU A 83 -10.81 8.32 -10.98
C LEU A 83 -12.32 8.53 -11.10
N VAL A 84 -13.13 7.52 -10.80
CA VAL A 84 -14.60 7.67 -10.81
C VAL A 84 -15.06 8.66 -9.74
N ALA A 85 -14.49 8.58 -8.53
CA ALA A 85 -14.86 9.49 -7.43
C ALA A 85 -14.47 10.96 -7.69
N LYS A 86 -13.57 11.23 -8.66
CA LYS A 86 -13.25 12.59 -9.12
C LYS A 86 -14.28 13.19 -10.07
N ASN A 87 -15.17 12.36 -10.66
CA ASN A 87 -16.18 12.81 -11.61
C ASN A 87 -17.35 13.50 -10.90
N LEU A 88 -17.11 14.69 -10.36
CA LEU A 88 -18.10 15.55 -9.72
C LEU A 88 -18.66 16.57 -10.72
N SER A 89 -19.94 16.94 -10.57
CA SER A 89 -20.47 18.11 -11.27
C SER A 89 -19.80 19.39 -10.76
N VAL A 90 -19.83 20.47 -11.55
CA VAL A 90 -19.23 21.77 -11.16
C VAL A 90 -19.72 22.22 -9.78
N ARG A 91 -21.04 22.16 -9.55
CA ARG A 91 -21.66 22.50 -8.26
C ARG A 91 -21.12 21.66 -7.10
N LEU A 92 -21.02 20.34 -7.28
CA LEU A 92 -20.52 19.45 -6.22
C LEU A 92 -19.02 19.61 -5.97
N HIS A 93 -18.26 19.92 -7.02
CA HIS A 93 -16.84 20.23 -6.93
C HIS A 93 -16.59 21.52 -6.14
N GLU A 94 -17.36 22.58 -6.41
CA GLU A 94 -17.35 23.83 -5.63
C GLU A 94 -17.67 23.56 -4.15
N SER A 95 -18.73 22.80 -3.87
CA SER A 95 -19.13 22.45 -2.51
C SER A 95 -18.03 21.66 -1.76
N LEU A 96 -17.32 20.76 -2.45
CA LEU A 96 -16.16 20.07 -1.88
C LEU A 96 -14.99 21.03 -1.61
N HIS A 97 -14.74 21.99 -2.52
CA HIS A 97 -13.71 23.00 -2.33
C HIS A 97 -13.97 23.89 -1.12
N LEU A 98 -15.22 24.31 -0.89
CA LEU A 98 -15.59 25.07 0.31
C LEU A 98 -15.27 24.32 1.61
N VAL A 99 -15.50 23.00 1.64
CA VAL A 99 -15.13 22.15 2.78
C VAL A 99 -13.61 22.14 2.97
N ILE A 100 -12.84 21.96 1.89
CA ILE A 100 -11.38 21.93 1.94
C ILE A 100 -10.83 23.29 2.43
N ASP A 101 -11.38 24.39 1.94
CA ASP A 101 -10.98 25.74 2.35
C ASP A 101 -11.27 25.99 3.82
N ALA A 102 -12.43 25.57 4.32
CA ALA A 102 -12.78 25.66 5.73
C ALA A 102 -11.85 24.83 6.62
N VAL A 103 -11.58 23.58 6.24
CA VAL A 103 -10.62 22.72 6.93
C VAL A 103 -9.23 23.38 6.96
N ASN A 104 -8.75 23.85 5.81
CA ASN A 104 -7.45 24.51 5.69
C ASN A 104 -7.39 25.78 6.54
N ARG A 105 -8.46 26.58 6.60
CA ARG A 105 -8.51 27.80 7.41
C ARG A 105 -8.38 27.50 8.91
N ILE A 106 -9.13 26.50 9.39
CA ILE A 106 -9.09 26.03 10.78
C ILE A 106 -7.72 25.42 11.12
N ARG A 107 -7.14 24.65 10.19
CA ARG A 107 -5.87 23.92 10.37
C ARG A 107 -4.62 24.73 10.00
N SER A 108 -4.78 25.92 9.44
CA SER A 108 -3.71 26.76 8.88
C SER A 108 -2.59 27.08 9.87
N ASN A 109 -2.93 27.19 11.16
CA ASN A 109 -1.97 27.45 12.21
C ASN A 109 -2.38 26.77 13.52
N ALA A 110 -1.39 26.63 14.41
CA ALA A 110 -1.55 25.93 15.69
C ALA A 110 -2.54 26.64 16.62
N LEU A 111 -2.68 27.97 16.54
CA LEU A 111 -3.62 28.72 17.37
C LEU A 111 -5.06 28.40 17.00
N ASN A 112 -5.42 28.52 15.72
CA ASN A 112 -6.77 28.19 15.23
C ASN A 112 -7.14 26.74 15.55
N THR A 113 -6.18 25.81 15.42
CA THR A 113 -6.42 24.40 15.76
C THR A 113 -6.75 24.22 17.24
N ARG A 114 -6.06 24.92 18.15
CA ARG A 114 -6.33 24.86 19.60
C ARG A 114 -7.66 25.54 19.96
N LEU A 115 -7.94 26.71 19.39
CA LEU A 115 -9.19 27.43 19.60
C LEU A 115 -10.39 26.62 19.12
N PHE A 116 -10.28 25.98 17.95
CA PHE A 116 -11.33 25.09 17.45
C PHE A 116 -11.51 23.87 18.34
N ALA A 117 -10.43 23.27 18.84
CA ALA A 117 -10.51 22.13 19.76
C ALA A 117 -11.19 22.51 21.08
N GLN A 118 -10.91 23.71 21.61
CA GLN A 118 -11.58 24.24 22.80
C GLN A 118 -13.08 24.47 22.53
N LEU A 119 -13.43 25.05 21.38
CA LEU A 119 -14.84 25.23 21.00
C LEU A 119 -15.57 23.89 20.86
N CYS A 120 -14.91 22.86 20.33
CA CYS A 120 -15.46 21.50 20.28
C CYS A 120 -15.72 20.94 21.69
N GLU A 121 -14.83 21.18 22.64
CA GLU A 121 -15.01 20.76 24.04
C GLU A 121 -16.16 21.52 24.71
N GLU A 122 -16.29 22.83 24.45
CA GLU A 122 -17.38 23.68 24.94
C GLU A 122 -18.75 23.24 24.38
N ASN A 123 -18.79 22.75 23.14
CA ASN A 123 -20.00 22.27 22.46
C ASN A 123 -20.28 20.77 22.69
N ASP A 124 -19.53 20.09 23.56
CA ASP A 124 -19.65 18.64 23.84
C ASP A 124 -19.54 17.77 22.57
N GLU A 125 -18.66 18.16 21.66
CA GLU A 125 -18.47 17.48 20.38
C GLU A 125 -17.63 16.20 20.53
N HIS A 126 -18.04 15.14 19.82
CA HIS A 126 -17.29 13.88 19.84
C HIS A 126 -15.87 14.04 19.26
N PHE A 127 -15.68 14.92 18.28
CA PHE A 127 -14.40 15.13 17.61
C PHE A 127 -13.82 16.51 17.95
N HIS A 128 -12.56 16.53 18.38
CA HIS A 128 -11.89 17.78 18.76
C HIS A 128 -10.97 18.34 17.67
N GLN A 129 -10.80 17.61 16.55
CA GLN A 129 -9.92 18.02 15.45
C GLN A 129 -10.42 17.54 14.09
N LEU A 130 -10.38 18.44 13.11
CA LEU A 130 -10.62 18.10 11.70
C LEU A 130 -9.45 17.34 11.08
N LEU A 131 -9.78 16.47 10.12
CA LEU A 131 -8.82 15.76 9.30
C LEU A 131 -8.46 16.63 8.10
N LEU A 132 -7.15 16.74 7.79
CA LEU A 132 -6.70 17.38 6.57
C LEU A 132 -7.06 16.51 5.36
N HIS A 133 -7.52 17.17 4.31
CA HIS A 133 -7.66 16.54 3.00
C HIS A 133 -6.29 16.45 2.32
N THR A 134 -5.95 15.28 1.78
CA THR A 134 -4.85 15.14 0.82
C THR A 134 -5.36 14.52 -0.46
N GLU A 135 -4.93 15.05 -1.61
CA GLU A 135 -5.31 14.49 -2.93
C GLU A 135 -4.78 13.08 -3.15
N VAL A 136 -3.64 12.77 -2.50
CA VAL A 136 -2.90 11.52 -2.63
C VAL A 136 -3.57 10.37 -1.87
N CYS A 137 -4.15 10.63 -0.70
CA CYS A 137 -4.80 9.60 0.13
C CYS A 137 -6.31 9.81 0.12
N TRP A 138 -6.98 9.41 -0.96
CA TRP A 138 -8.40 9.70 -1.17
C TRP A 138 -9.34 9.10 -0.11
N LEU A 139 -8.92 8.05 0.60
CA LEU A 139 -9.58 7.54 1.82
C LEU A 139 -9.80 8.62 2.89
N SER A 140 -8.94 9.65 2.90
CA SER A 140 -9.09 10.82 3.75
C SER A 140 -10.33 11.65 3.42
N LYS A 141 -10.80 11.66 2.16
CA LYS A 141 -11.97 12.47 1.75
C LYS A 141 -13.24 12.03 2.47
N GLY A 142 -13.54 10.74 2.50
CA GLY A 142 -14.75 10.22 3.16
C GLY A 142 -14.72 10.47 4.66
N LEU A 143 -13.59 10.22 5.32
CA LEU A 143 -13.43 10.48 6.75
C LEU A 143 -13.44 11.96 7.08
N CYS A 144 -12.81 12.80 6.25
CA CYS A 144 -12.80 14.26 6.38
C CYS A 144 -14.23 14.81 6.27
N LEU A 145 -14.98 14.44 5.23
CA LEU A 145 -16.37 14.86 5.05
C LEU A 145 -17.28 14.38 6.18
N THR A 146 -17.14 13.11 6.61
CA THR A 146 -17.93 12.56 7.72
C THR A 146 -17.70 13.37 9.00
N ARG A 147 -16.44 13.65 9.34
CA ARG A 147 -16.11 14.45 10.52
C ARG A 147 -16.51 15.92 10.37
N PHE A 148 -16.32 16.49 9.19
CA PHE A 148 -16.70 17.86 8.89
C PHE A 148 -18.21 18.07 9.05
N PHE A 149 -19.02 17.15 8.52
CA PHE A 149 -20.47 17.23 8.63
C PHE A 149 -20.95 16.98 10.06
N ALA A 150 -20.28 16.12 10.83
CA ALA A 150 -20.57 15.94 12.25
C ALA A 150 -20.35 17.23 13.06
N LEU A 151 -19.28 17.98 12.74
CA LEU A 151 -18.94 19.24 13.41
C LEU A 151 -19.53 20.47 12.70
N PHE A 152 -20.52 20.31 11.82
CA PHE A 152 -20.92 21.37 10.89
C PHE A 152 -21.34 22.66 11.60
N GLU A 153 -22.15 22.57 12.65
CA GLU A 153 -22.61 23.74 13.41
C GLU A 153 -21.45 24.42 14.16
N THR A 154 -20.60 23.66 14.83
CA THR A 154 -19.39 24.17 15.51
C THR A 154 -18.41 24.84 14.53
N ILE A 155 -18.30 24.33 13.30
CA ILE A 155 -17.50 24.95 12.23
C ILE A 155 -18.09 26.31 11.84
N LEU A 156 -19.41 26.39 11.68
CA LEU A 156 -20.07 27.66 11.34
C LEU A 156 -19.95 28.70 12.45
N GLU A 157 -20.00 28.28 13.71
CA GLU A 157 -19.74 29.12 14.87
C GLU A 157 -18.31 29.65 14.85
N PHE A 158 -17.33 28.77 14.67
CA PHE A 158 -15.93 29.17 14.58
C PHE A 158 -15.67 30.16 13.43
N LEU A 159 -16.29 29.93 12.27
CA LEU A 159 -16.15 30.78 11.09
C LEU A 159 -16.87 32.13 11.22
N ASP A 160 -17.84 32.28 12.13
CA ASP A 160 -18.57 33.54 12.32
C ASP A 160 -17.64 34.72 12.63
N THR A 161 -16.58 34.45 13.38
CA THR A 161 -15.57 35.46 13.76
C THR A 161 -14.37 35.51 12.81
N LYS A 162 -14.19 34.50 11.95
CA LYS A 162 -12.97 34.31 11.14
C LYS A 162 -13.17 34.56 9.65
N ASP A 163 -14.31 34.17 9.11
CA ASP A 163 -14.66 34.26 7.69
C ASP A 163 -16.18 34.07 7.48
N LYS A 164 -16.91 35.20 7.51
CA LYS A 164 -18.37 35.20 7.34
C LYS A 164 -18.81 34.77 5.93
N ILE A 165 -18.03 35.11 4.92
CA ILE A 165 -18.34 34.76 3.52
C ILE A 165 -18.28 33.24 3.36
N LEU A 166 -17.22 32.61 3.89
CA LEU A 166 -17.08 31.15 3.85
C LEU A 166 -18.21 30.47 4.64
N LYS A 167 -18.57 30.98 5.82
CA LYS A 167 -19.72 30.50 6.61
C LYS A 167 -21.02 30.53 5.80
N GLU A 168 -21.35 31.66 5.18
CA GLU A 168 -22.57 31.82 4.37
C GLU A 168 -22.60 30.86 3.17
N ASN A 169 -21.46 30.68 2.51
CA ASN A 169 -21.33 29.76 1.38
C ASN A 169 -21.50 28.30 1.81
N LEU A 170 -20.93 27.89 2.94
CA LEU A 170 -21.13 26.55 3.51
C LEU A 170 -22.60 26.29 3.85
N MET A 171 -23.28 27.26 4.45
CA MET A 171 -24.71 27.16 4.76
C MET A 171 -25.56 26.95 3.51
N LYS A 172 -25.29 27.71 2.44
CA LYS A 172 -25.95 27.55 1.14
C LYS A 172 -25.73 26.17 0.49
N ARG A 173 -24.61 25.51 0.80
CA ARG A 173 -24.21 24.20 0.24
C ARG A 173 -24.37 23.04 1.23
N LYS A 174 -25.12 23.21 2.33
CA LYS A 174 -25.30 22.17 3.37
C LYS A 174 -25.82 20.84 2.80
N THR A 175 -26.81 20.88 1.89
CA THR A 175 -27.37 19.69 1.23
C THR A 175 -26.33 18.98 0.36
N ASP A 176 -25.52 19.73 -0.40
CA ASP A 176 -24.44 19.16 -1.22
C ASP A 176 -23.39 18.46 -0.35
N ILE A 177 -23.00 19.07 0.77
CA ILE A 177 -22.02 18.50 1.69
C ILE A 177 -22.59 17.23 2.35
N ALA A 178 -23.88 17.23 2.72
CA ALA A 178 -24.58 16.06 3.24
C ALA A 178 -24.59 14.90 2.22
N TYR A 179 -24.93 15.19 0.96
CA TYR A 179 -24.90 14.23 -0.15
C TYR A 179 -23.50 13.65 -0.35
N LEU A 180 -22.48 14.51 -0.49
CA LEU A 180 -21.09 14.10 -0.68
C LEU A 180 -20.59 13.27 0.47
N THR A 181 -20.95 13.62 1.71
CA THR A 181 -20.56 12.88 2.91
C THR A 181 -21.01 11.42 2.79
N VAL A 182 -22.30 11.17 2.55
CA VAL A 182 -22.83 9.81 2.42
C VAL A 182 -22.19 9.07 1.25
N LEU A 183 -22.06 9.71 0.08
CA LEU A 183 -21.49 9.09 -1.11
C LEU A 183 -20.02 8.68 -0.87
N PHE A 184 -19.20 9.58 -0.35
CA PHE A 184 -17.79 9.30 -0.08
C PHE A 184 -17.62 8.28 1.06
N THR A 185 -18.52 8.20 2.03
CA THR A 185 -18.55 7.09 2.99
C THR A 185 -18.76 5.75 2.29
N LYS A 186 -19.69 5.65 1.33
CA LYS A 186 -19.91 4.41 0.56
C LYS A 186 -18.69 4.04 -0.29
N PHE A 187 -18.03 5.01 -0.91
CA PHE A 187 -16.76 4.80 -1.60
C PHE A 187 -15.68 4.25 -0.67
N ASN A 188 -15.54 4.83 0.52
CA ASN A 188 -14.59 4.38 1.54
C ASN A 188 -14.84 2.92 1.94
N MET A 189 -16.10 2.55 2.16
CA MET A 189 -16.47 1.17 2.53
C MET A 189 -16.01 0.17 1.48
N VAL A 190 -16.25 0.46 0.19
CA VAL A 190 -15.78 -0.41 -0.90
C VAL A 190 -14.27 -0.42 -0.98
N ASN A 191 -13.62 0.74 -0.82
CA ASN A 191 -12.17 0.80 -0.90
C ASN A 191 -11.48 -0.04 0.16
N LEU A 192 -11.98 -0.01 1.40
CA LEU A 192 -11.47 -0.86 2.47
C LEU A 192 -11.60 -2.36 2.12
N GLN A 193 -12.66 -2.75 1.41
CA GLN A 193 -12.80 -4.12 0.91
C GLN A 193 -11.81 -4.43 -0.21
N LEU A 194 -11.52 -3.47 -1.09
CA LEU A 194 -10.53 -3.58 -2.19
C LEU A 194 -9.07 -3.45 -1.70
N GLN A 195 -8.84 -3.04 -0.47
CA GLN A 195 -7.55 -3.03 0.21
C GLN A 195 -7.35 -4.24 1.14
N GLY A 196 -8.34 -5.13 1.22
CA GLY A 196 -8.25 -6.32 2.05
C GLY A 196 -7.14 -7.28 1.58
N ASP A 197 -6.54 -7.97 2.54
CA ASP A 197 -5.61 -9.06 2.27
C ASP A 197 -6.30 -10.17 1.45
N SER A 198 -5.56 -10.89 0.60
CA SER A 198 -6.05 -11.99 -0.24
C SER A 198 -7.10 -11.60 -1.29
N LEU A 199 -7.10 -10.33 -1.73
CA LEU A 199 -7.98 -9.87 -2.80
C LEU A 199 -7.57 -10.49 -4.14
N ASN A 200 -8.53 -11.08 -4.85
CA ASN A 200 -8.30 -11.58 -6.20
C ASN A 200 -9.38 -11.09 -7.17
N LEU A 201 -9.30 -11.48 -8.44
CA LEU A 201 -10.27 -11.07 -9.46
C LEU A 201 -11.70 -11.51 -9.15
N ILE A 202 -11.88 -12.69 -8.55
CA ILE A 202 -13.20 -13.22 -8.16
C ILE A 202 -13.82 -12.34 -7.07
N LYS A 203 -13.08 -12.10 -5.97
CA LYS A 203 -13.51 -11.23 -4.86
C LYS A 203 -13.75 -9.80 -5.33
N THR A 204 -12.91 -9.30 -6.23
CA THR A 204 -13.05 -7.96 -6.79
C THR A 204 -14.37 -7.82 -7.54
N LYS A 205 -14.71 -8.77 -8.42
CA LYS A 205 -15.99 -8.79 -9.12
C LYS A 205 -17.17 -8.86 -8.16
N SER A 206 -17.07 -9.69 -7.10
CA SER A 206 -18.14 -9.84 -6.11
C SER A 206 -18.33 -8.61 -5.20
N ILE A 207 -17.31 -7.75 -5.07
CA ILE A 207 -17.40 -6.46 -4.36
C ILE A 207 -17.98 -5.36 -5.28
N LEU A 208 -17.48 -5.27 -6.52
CA LEU A 208 -17.85 -4.19 -7.44
C LEU A 208 -19.28 -4.33 -7.98
N SER A 209 -19.73 -5.55 -8.30
CA SER A 209 -21.06 -5.76 -8.90
C SER A 209 -22.19 -5.29 -7.99
N PRO A 210 -22.23 -5.65 -6.68
CA PRO A 210 -23.22 -5.12 -5.76
C PRO A 210 -23.09 -3.62 -5.52
N PHE A 211 -21.88 -3.07 -5.52
CA PHE A 211 -21.70 -1.62 -5.36
C PHE A 211 -22.32 -0.84 -6.53
N LEU A 212 -22.08 -1.29 -7.76
CA LEU A 212 -22.69 -0.68 -8.95
C LEU A 212 -24.22 -0.77 -8.92
N ALA A 213 -24.76 -1.92 -8.49
CA ALA A 213 -26.19 -2.08 -8.27
C ALA A 213 -26.73 -1.11 -7.20
N ARG A 214 -25.98 -0.88 -6.11
CA ARG A 214 -26.34 0.11 -5.08
C ARG A 214 -26.35 1.55 -5.62
N VAL A 215 -25.38 1.94 -6.46
CA VAL A 215 -25.37 3.27 -7.10
C VAL A 215 -26.63 3.45 -7.96
N LYS A 216 -27.02 2.42 -8.71
CA LYS A 216 -28.26 2.43 -9.51
C LYS A 216 -29.51 2.60 -8.63
N LEU A 217 -29.58 1.89 -7.50
CA LEU A 217 -30.67 2.02 -6.54
C LEU A 217 -30.72 3.41 -5.89
N MET A 218 -29.56 3.94 -5.47
CA MET A 218 -29.44 5.29 -4.89
C MET A 218 -30.00 6.34 -5.84
N LYS A 219 -29.68 6.22 -7.13
CA LYS A 219 -30.24 7.10 -8.16
C LYS A 219 -31.77 7.02 -8.23
N GLN A 220 -32.31 5.81 -8.30
CA GLN A 220 -33.76 5.60 -8.43
C GLN A 220 -34.51 6.12 -7.22
N ASN A 221 -33.97 5.91 -6.02
CA ASN A 221 -34.60 6.32 -4.77
C ASN A 221 -34.55 7.84 -4.57
N ILE A 222 -33.39 8.49 -4.79
CA ILE A 222 -33.32 9.96 -4.75
C ILE A 222 -34.30 10.58 -5.75
N GLY A 223 -34.38 10.03 -6.97
CA GLY A 223 -35.32 10.52 -7.99
C GLY A 223 -36.80 10.40 -7.61
N ARG A 224 -37.13 9.55 -6.63
CA ARG A 224 -38.48 9.42 -6.05
C ARG A 224 -38.68 10.28 -4.80
N GLY A 225 -37.66 11.02 -4.36
CA GLY A 225 -37.67 11.73 -3.08
C GLY A 225 -37.43 10.84 -1.86
N GLU A 226 -36.95 9.61 -2.06
CA GLU A 226 -36.68 8.64 -0.99
C GLU A 226 -35.22 8.74 -0.53
N PHE A 227 -35.00 9.35 0.64
CA PHE A 227 -33.66 9.64 1.16
C PHE A 227 -33.19 8.68 2.25
N SER A 228 -33.82 7.51 2.43
CA SER A 228 -33.46 6.53 3.46
C SER A 228 -31.99 6.07 3.36
N GLN A 229 -31.41 6.03 2.16
CA GLN A 229 -30.00 5.70 1.92
C GLN A 229 -29.05 6.88 2.20
N PHE A 230 -29.59 8.07 2.41
CA PHE A 230 -28.90 9.34 2.66
C PHE A 230 -29.45 10.01 3.93
N PRO A 231 -29.15 9.48 5.12
CA PRO A 231 -29.71 10.01 6.37
C PRO A 231 -29.39 11.50 6.57
N ASN A 232 -28.19 11.95 6.19
CA ASN A 232 -27.80 13.36 6.28
C ASN A 232 -28.59 14.27 5.34
N LEU A 233 -29.10 13.75 4.22
CA LEU A 233 -30.02 14.47 3.34
C LEU A 233 -31.43 14.50 3.89
N SER A 234 -31.90 13.44 4.55
CA SER A 234 -33.23 13.45 5.17
C SER A 234 -33.39 14.55 6.24
N GLN A 235 -32.27 15.00 6.82
CA GLN A 235 -32.20 16.08 7.80
C GLN A 235 -32.03 17.47 7.16
N ALA A 236 -31.64 17.54 5.88
CA ALA A 236 -31.37 18.79 5.18
C ALA A 236 -32.46 18.99 4.11
N SER A 237 -33.28 20.05 4.24
CA SER A 237 -34.45 20.33 3.41
C SER A 237 -34.16 20.40 1.89
N CYS A 238 -34.08 19.23 1.25
CA CYS A 238 -33.68 19.02 -0.14
C CYS A 238 -34.71 19.60 -1.11
N GLN A 239 -34.27 20.44 -2.06
CA GLN A 239 -35.14 21.03 -3.08
C GLN A 239 -35.18 20.17 -4.35
N GLU A 240 -36.15 20.40 -5.25
CA GLU A 240 -36.26 19.66 -6.53
C GLU A 240 -34.98 19.80 -7.40
N ASP A 241 -34.39 20.99 -7.43
CA ASP A 241 -33.13 21.24 -8.15
C ASP A 241 -31.95 20.43 -7.59
N ASP A 242 -31.94 20.18 -6.28
CA ASP A 242 -30.92 19.35 -5.61
C ASP A 242 -31.09 17.89 -6.03
N VAL A 243 -32.32 17.38 -6.00
CA VAL A 243 -32.66 16.02 -6.47
C VAL A 243 -32.20 15.80 -7.90
N SER A 244 -32.53 16.74 -8.80
CA SER A 244 -32.11 16.69 -10.20
C SER A 244 -30.58 16.63 -10.33
N THR A 245 -29.87 17.50 -9.60
CA THR A 245 -28.40 17.54 -9.59
C THR A 245 -27.81 16.19 -9.13
N TYR A 246 -28.32 15.62 -8.04
CA TYR A 246 -27.79 14.38 -7.47
C TYR A 246 -28.10 13.16 -8.35
N VAL A 247 -29.28 13.12 -8.99
CA VAL A 247 -29.63 12.06 -9.95
C VAL A 247 -28.74 12.12 -11.19
N GLN A 248 -28.48 13.32 -11.73
CA GLN A 248 -27.57 13.50 -12.87
C GLN A 248 -26.14 13.07 -12.50
N HIS A 249 -25.66 13.45 -11.32
CA HIS A 249 -24.35 13.04 -10.85
C HIS A 249 -24.26 11.51 -10.67
N LEU A 250 -25.24 10.85 -10.03
CA LEU A 250 -25.24 9.39 -9.88
C LEU A 250 -25.34 8.66 -11.22
N ASN A 251 -26.01 9.23 -12.22
CA ASN A 251 -26.02 8.71 -13.59
C ASN A 251 -24.62 8.76 -14.23
N ALA A 252 -23.94 9.90 -14.14
CA ALA A 252 -22.58 10.07 -14.65
C ALA A 252 -21.61 9.10 -13.94
N LEU A 253 -21.74 8.98 -12.62
CA LEU A 253 -20.95 8.07 -11.80
C LEU A 253 -21.16 6.60 -12.19
N TYR A 254 -22.42 6.18 -12.38
CA TYR A 254 -22.77 4.83 -12.81
C TYR A 254 -22.15 4.50 -14.18
N SER A 255 -22.28 5.43 -15.14
CA SER A 255 -21.77 5.25 -16.50
C SER A 255 -20.22 5.17 -16.51
N ASP A 256 -19.56 6.00 -15.70
CA ASP A 256 -18.10 5.98 -15.58
C ASP A 256 -17.62 4.70 -14.87
N PHE A 257 -18.36 4.18 -13.89
CA PHE A 257 -18.09 2.86 -13.31
C PHE A 257 -18.24 1.73 -14.33
N GLU A 258 -19.35 1.68 -15.08
CA GLU A 258 -19.57 0.66 -16.11
C GLU A 258 -18.45 0.66 -17.14
N SER A 259 -18.07 1.85 -17.64
CA SER A 259 -17.01 1.97 -18.64
C SER A 259 -15.63 1.60 -18.09
N ARG A 260 -15.24 2.14 -16.92
CA ARG A 260 -13.89 1.91 -16.37
C ARG A 260 -13.67 0.51 -15.83
N PHE A 261 -14.72 -0.20 -15.44
CA PHE A 261 -14.65 -1.54 -14.89
C PHE A 261 -15.27 -2.59 -15.82
N GLU A 262 -15.48 -2.26 -17.10
CA GLU A 262 -16.08 -3.16 -18.08
C GLU A 262 -15.38 -4.53 -18.10
N ASP A 263 -14.04 -4.54 -18.14
CA ASP A 263 -13.20 -5.73 -18.11
C ASP A 263 -13.47 -6.63 -16.90
N ILE A 264 -13.70 -6.08 -15.70
CA ILE A 264 -13.98 -6.85 -14.49
C ILE A 264 -15.46 -7.26 -14.41
N LEU A 265 -16.37 -6.39 -14.83
CA LEU A 265 -17.81 -6.61 -14.76
C LEU A 265 -18.26 -7.67 -15.77
N THR A 266 -17.71 -7.66 -16.99
CA THR A 266 -18.03 -8.64 -18.03
C THR A 266 -17.22 -9.94 -17.92
N MET A 267 -16.14 -9.96 -17.14
CA MET A 267 -15.29 -11.13 -16.90
C MET A 267 -16.11 -12.38 -16.54
N VAL A 268 -16.07 -13.40 -17.39
CA VAL A 268 -16.72 -14.68 -17.10
C VAL A 268 -15.77 -15.50 -16.22
N ILE A 269 -16.22 -15.82 -15.01
CA ILE A 269 -15.52 -16.71 -14.09
C ILE A 269 -16.13 -18.09 -14.29
N PRO A 270 -15.36 -19.07 -14.81
CA PRO A 270 -15.88 -20.42 -14.99
C PRO A 270 -16.46 -20.98 -13.68
N PRO A 271 -17.71 -21.48 -13.67
CA PRO A 271 -18.36 -21.94 -12.43
C PRO A 271 -17.59 -23.04 -11.70
N TRP A 272 -16.86 -23.88 -12.44
CA TRP A 272 -16.07 -24.98 -11.89
C TRP A 272 -14.87 -24.49 -11.06
N ILE A 273 -14.44 -23.24 -11.20
CA ILE A 273 -13.41 -22.67 -10.30
C ILE A 273 -13.98 -22.52 -8.88
N ILE A 274 -15.24 -22.16 -8.75
CA ILE A 274 -15.89 -22.00 -7.43
C ILE A 274 -16.38 -23.33 -6.91
N ASN A 275 -16.94 -24.17 -7.79
CA ASN A 275 -17.46 -25.48 -7.43
C ASN A 275 -17.15 -26.51 -8.53
N PRO A 276 -15.99 -27.17 -8.51
CA PRO A 276 -15.61 -28.15 -9.54
C PRO A 276 -16.44 -29.44 -9.50
N TYR A 277 -17.22 -29.67 -8.44
CA TYR A 277 -18.09 -30.84 -8.27
C TYR A 277 -19.57 -30.55 -8.56
N GLY A 278 -19.88 -29.37 -9.12
CA GLY A 278 -21.22 -29.04 -9.57
C GLY A 278 -21.58 -29.72 -10.89
N ASP A 279 -22.87 -29.75 -11.22
CA ASP A 279 -23.34 -30.15 -12.54
C ASP A 279 -23.00 -29.04 -13.55
N ILE A 280 -21.91 -29.21 -14.29
CA ILE A 280 -21.31 -28.18 -15.14
C ILE A 280 -21.09 -28.72 -16.54
N GLU A 281 -21.84 -28.15 -17.49
CA GLU A 281 -21.60 -28.35 -18.92
C GLU A 281 -20.49 -27.39 -19.38
N GLU A 282 -19.26 -27.90 -19.50
CA GLU A 282 -18.15 -27.16 -20.09
C GLU A 282 -18.10 -27.43 -21.60
N THR A 283 -17.93 -26.38 -22.41
CA THR A 283 -17.94 -26.47 -23.89
C THR A 283 -16.54 -26.58 -24.49
N ILE A 284 -15.51 -26.21 -23.72
CA ILE A 284 -14.12 -26.26 -24.17
C ILE A 284 -13.57 -27.67 -24.01
N VAL A 285 -13.41 -28.39 -25.12
CA VAL A 285 -12.97 -29.80 -25.17
C VAL A 285 -11.68 -30.07 -24.37
N ILE A 286 -10.70 -29.16 -24.44
CA ILE A 286 -9.41 -29.32 -23.76
C ILE A 286 -9.55 -29.31 -22.23
N ILE A 287 -10.62 -28.69 -21.70
CA ILE A 287 -10.90 -28.60 -20.26
C ILE A 287 -11.70 -29.83 -19.78
N GLN A 288 -12.53 -30.42 -20.66
CA GLN A 288 -13.50 -31.46 -20.29
C GLN A 288 -12.85 -32.70 -19.68
N GLU A 289 -11.72 -33.16 -20.20
CA GLU A 289 -11.03 -34.37 -19.71
C GLU A 289 -10.58 -34.20 -18.25
N GLU A 290 -9.77 -33.17 -17.98
CA GLU A 290 -9.30 -32.86 -16.61
C GLU A 290 -10.46 -32.54 -15.66
N LEU A 291 -11.49 -31.84 -16.13
CA LEU A 291 -12.65 -31.49 -15.31
C LEU A 291 -13.50 -32.72 -14.95
N THR A 292 -13.66 -33.67 -15.88
CA THR A 292 -14.38 -34.92 -15.62
C THR A 292 -13.63 -35.78 -14.61
N GLU A 293 -12.31 -35.89 -14.74
CA GLU A 293 -11.48 -36.60 -13.78
C GLU A 293 -11.53 -35.93 -12.39
N LEU A 294 -11.41 -34.60 -12.34
CA LEU A 294 -11.48 -33.85 -11.09
C LEU A 294 -12.83 -34.01 -10.39
N SER A 295 -13.93 -33.86 -11.13
CA SER A 295 -15.31 -33.89 -10.59
C SER A 295 -15.72 -35.27 -10.07
N THR A 296 -15.08 -36.34 -10.54
CA THR A 296 -15.32 -37.72 -10.09
C THR A 296 -14.36 -38.18 -8.99
N ASN A 297 -13.35 -37.35 -8.64
CA ASN A 297 -12.37 -37.68 -7.62
C ASN A 297 -12.93 -37.46 -6.20
N GLU A 298 -13.36 -38.54 -5.56
CA GLU A 298 -13.92 -38.50 -4.20
C GLU A 298 -12.90 -38.14 -3.11
N GLU A 299 -11.60 -38.39 -3.31
CA GLU A 299 -10.56 -38.00 -2.34
C GLU A 299 -10.37 -36.48 -2.30
N LEU A 300 -10.25 -35.86 -3.48
CA LEU A 300 -10.12 -34.41 -3.64
C LEU A 300 -11.40 -33.68 -3.19
N LYS A 301 -12.56 -34.30 -3.33
CA LYS A 301 -13.85 -33.76 -2.87
C LYS A 301 -13.91 -33.58 -1.36
N VAL A 302 -13.26 -34.46 -0.59
CA VAL A 302 -13.14 -34.29 0.86
C VAL A 302 -12.32 -33.05 1.21
N GLN A 303 -11.23 -32.80 0.48
CA GLN A 303 -10.35 -31.65 0.69
C GLN A 303 -11.01 -30.32 0.29
N PHE A 304 -11.89 -30.34 -0.71
CA PHE A 304 -12.66 -29.17 -1.15
C PHE A 304 -13.52 -28.54 -0.04
N LYS A 305 -13.87 -29.29 1.01
CA LYS A 305 -14.60 -28.78 2.18
C LYS A 305 -13.91 -27.62 2.89
N ASN A 306 -12.61 -27.45 2.71
CA ASN A 306 -11.83 -26.35 3.27
C ASN A 306 -11.96 -25.03 2.46
N GLY A 307 -12.71 -25.06 1.35
CA GLY A 307 -12.98 -23.92 0.48
C GLY A 307 -12.16 -23.95 -0.81
N TYR A 308 -12.73 -23.36 -1.87
CA TYR A 308 -12.17 -23.43 -3.22
C TYR A 308 -10.74 -22.86 -3.32
N GLN A 309 -10.42 -21.78 -2.60
CA GLN A 309 -9.07 -21.19 -2.67
C GLN A 309 -7.99 -22.17 -2.18
N GLN A 310 -8.18 -22.76 -1.01
CA GLN A 310 -7.25 -23.73 -0.44
C GLN A 310 -7.18 -25.00 -1.30
N PHE A 311 -8.32 -25.43 -1.84
CA PHE A 311 -8.39 -26.57 -2.73
C PHE A 311 -7.49 -26.43 -3.97
N TRP A 312 -7.54 -25.27 -4.65
CA TRP A 312 -6.77 -25.04 -5.87
C TRP A 312 -5.29 -24.79 -5.60
N LEU A 313 -4.92 -24.30 -4.42
CA LEU A 313 -3.51 -24.02 -4.05
C LEU A 313 -2.71 -25.28 -3.65
N GLN A 314 -3.33 -26.46 -3.73
CA GLN A 314 -2.67 -27.71 -3.39
C GLN A 314 -1.56 -28.07 -4.38
N ASN A 315 -0.39 -28.47 -3.87
CA ASN A 315 0.81 -28.79 -4.66
C ASN A 315 0.56 -29.85 -5.76
N ASN A 316 -0.38 -30.76 -5.57
CA ASN A 316 -0.71 -31.80 -6.55
C ASN A 316 -1.54 -31.25 -7.72
N ILE A 317 -2.36 -30.21 -7.52
CA ILE A 317 -3.28 -29.71 -8.54
C ILE A 317 -2.56 -29.20 -9.80
N PRO A 318 -1.48 -28.38 -9.72
CA PRO A 318 -0.74 -27.96 -10.91
C PRO A 318 -0.12 -29.11 -11.72
N VAL A 319 0.14 -30.26 -11.09
CA VAL A 319 0.77 -31.43 -11.70
C VAL A 319 -0.27 -32.36 -12.31
N THR A 320 -1.35 -32.62 -11.57
CA THR A 320 -2.43 -33.54 -11.98
C THR A 320 -3.40 -32.89 -12.95
N TYR A 321 -3.71 -31.61 -12.78
CA TYR A 321 -4.67 -30.86 -13.59
C TYR A 321 -4.06 -29.54 -14.13
N PRO A 322 -3.01 -29.63 -14.96
CA PRO A 322 -2.27 -28.46 -15.43
C PRO A 322 -3.13 -27.51 -16.28
N VAL A 323 -4.05 -28.00 -17.11
CA VAL A 323 -4.93 -27.15 -17.92
C VAL A 323 -5.88 -26.35 -17.04
N LEU A 324 -6.53 -27.00 -16.07
CA LEU A 324 -7.40 -26.32 -15.10
C LEU A 324 -6.61 -25.30 -14.28
N TRP A 325 -5.42 -25.66 -13.82
CA TRP A 325 -4.57 -24.78 -13.03
C TRP A 325 -4.17 -23.50 -13.79
N ILE A 326 -3.77 -23.62 -15.07
CA ILE A 326 -3.37 -22.47 -15.90
C ILE A 326 -4.47 -21.42 -15.99
N ILE A 327 -5.74 -21.84 -16.01
CA ILE A 327 -6.90 -20.95 -16.05
C ILE A 327 -7.18 -20.42 -14.65
N THR A 328 -7.29 -21.29 -13.66
CA THR A 328 -7.65 -20.95 -12.28
C THR A 328 -6.66 -19.96 -11.66
N ARG A 329 -5.35 -20.16 -11.85
CA ARG A 329 -4.32 -19.31 -11.25
C ARG A 329 -4.45 -17.84 -11.66
N LYS A 330 -4.95 -17.56 -12.87
CA LYS A 330 -5.21 -16.18 -13.34
C LYS A 330 -6.33 -15.50 -12.55
N PHE A 331 -7.25 -16.24 -11.95
CA PHE A 331 -8.34 -15.66 -11.17
C PHE A 331 -8.04 -15.62 -9.67
N LEU A 332 -7.26 -16.59 -9.18
CA LEU A 332 -6.96 -16.73 -7.75
C LEU A 332 -5.72 -15.96 -7.31
N ILE A 333 -4.68 -15.93 -8.14
CA ILE A 333 -3.39 -15.31 -7.81
C ILE A 333 -3.40 -13.84 -8.23
N SER A 334 -4.12 -13.46 -9.29
CA SER A 334 -4.18 -12.07 -9.75
C SER A 334 -4.78 -11.12 -8.73
N PHE A 335 -3.94 -10.17 -8.29
CA PHE A 335 -4.19 -9.05 -7.39
C PHE A 335 -4.45 -7.78 -8.22
N PRO A 336 -5.71 -7.37 -8.38
CA PRO A 336 -6.05 -6.22 -9.20
C PRO A 336 -5.78 -4.85 -8.54
N SER A 337 -5.04 -4.82 -7.43
CA SER A 337 -4.90 -3.70 -6.50
C SER A 337 -3.43 -3.32 -6.32
N SER A 338 -3.13 -2.02 -6.22
CA SER A 338 -1.79 -1.50 -5.90
C SER A 338 -1.63 -1.15 -4.41
N ASN A 339 -2.45 -1.72 -3.52
CA ASN A 339 -2.46 -1.37 -2.10
C ASN A 339 -1.08 -1.47 -1.44
N LEU A 340 -0.32 -2.54 -1.69
CA LEU A 340 1.02 -2.71 -1.12
C LEU A 340 2.00 -1.63 -1.57
N VAL A 341 1.88 -1.21 -2.83
CA VAL A 341 2.67 -0.10 -3.38
C VAL A 341 2.27 1.22 -2.70
N GLU A 342 0.98 1.47 -2.49
CA GLU A 342 0.47 2.65 -1.76
C GLU A 342 0.94 2.67 -0.29
N ARG A 343 0.94 1.51 0.39
CA ARG A 343 1.55 1.34 1.71
C ARG A 343 3.05 1.63 1.65
N GLY A 344 3.73 1.20 0.59
CA GLY A 344 5.13 1.49 0.33
C GLY A 344 5.42 2.99 0.25
N PHE A 345 4.65 3.76 -0.51
CA PHE A 345 4.80 5.23 -0.56
C PHE A 345 4.54 5.88 0.80
N SER A 346 3.56 5.39 1.54
CA SER A 346 3.27 5.88 2.89
C SER A 346 4.45 5.60 3.83
N ALA A 347 5.03 4.40 3.75
CA ALA A 347 6.23 4.03 4.51
C ALA A 347 7.43 4.90 4.11
N VAL A 348 7.67 5.10 2.80
CA VAL A 348 8.71 5.99 2.29
C VAL A 348 8.56 7.41 2.83
N THR A 349 7.34 7.96 2.82
CA THR A 349 7.07 9.30 3.36
C THR A 349 7.43 9.40 4.85
N ASN A 350 7.13 8.35 5.62
CA ASN A 350 7.47 8.27 7.04
C ASN A 350 8.98 8.09 7.29
N LEU A 351 9.66 7.32 6.43
CA LEU A 351 11.10 7.06 6.49
C LEU A 351 11.90 8.31 6.09
N LEU A 352 11.47 9.06 5.08
CA LEU A 352 12.11 10.29 4.59
C LEU A 352 11.78 11.55 5.38
N THR A 353 11.09 11.44 6.52
CA THR A 353 10.86 12.60 7.37
C THR A 353 12.17 13.23 7.82
N LYS A 354 12.20 14.56 8.02
CA LYS A 354 13.39 15.36 8.38
C LYS A 354 14.23 14.80 9.55
N LYS A 355 13.66 13.93 10.39
CA LYS A 355 14.33 13.28 11.54
C LYS A 355 15.09 12.00 11.18
N ARG A 356 14.91 11.43 9.97
CA ARG A 356 15.39 10.09 9.55
C ARG A 356 16.13 10.06 8.21
N ASN A 357 16.74 11.16 7.78
CA ASN A 357 17.50 11.29 6.52
C ASN A 357 18.74 10.37 6.37
N ARG A 358 18.98 9.42 7.29
CA ARG A 358 20.10 8.46 7.26
C ARG A 358 19.69 7.04 6.85
N LEU A 359 18.40 6.80 6.63
CA LEU A 359 17.88 5.51 6.18
C LEU A 359 17.96 5.42 4.65
N ASP A 360 18.39 4.28 4.15
CA ASP A 360 18.52 4.02 2.71
C ASP A 360 17.39 3.06 2.33
N ILE A 361 16.35 3.64 1.74
CA ILE A 361 15.10 2.97 1.37
C ILE A 361 15.36 1.74 0.48
N ILE A 362 16.37 1.82 -0.38
CA ILE A 362 16.56 0.86 -1.48
C ILE A 362 17.66 -0.14 -1.14
N CYS A 363 18.83 0.32 -0.68
CA CYS A 363 20.00 -0.55 -0.55
C CYS A 363 20.03 -1.32 0.78
N ARG A 364 19.44 -0.78 1.85
CA ARG A 364 19.45 -1.41 3.18
C ARG A 364 18.25 -2.32 3.45
N GLY A 365 17.25 -2.32 2.57
CA GLY A 365 16.03 -3.10 2.74
C GLY A 365 15.07 -2.52 3.79
N ASP A 366 15.26 -1.26 4.21
CA ASP A 366 14.43 -0.58 5.22
C ASP A 366 12.93 -0.61 4.85
N LEU A 367 12.63 -0.40 3.56
CA LEU A 367 11.26 -0.44 3.05
C LEU A 367 10.67 -1.85 3.13
N ARG A 368 11.44 -2.87 2.75
CA ARG A 368 11.00 -4.27 2.79
C ARG A 368 10.74 -4.72 4.24
N LEU A 369 11.63 -4.38 5.17
CA LEU A 369 11.45 -4.66 6.60
C LEU A 369 10.21 -3.97 7.19
N THR A 370 9.85 -2.80 6.69
CA THR A 370 8.66 -2.07 7.15
C THR A 370 7.36 -2.67 6.61
N LEU A 371 7.39 -3.25 5.41
CA LEU A 371 6.19 -3.74 4.72
C LEU A 371 5.94 -5.25 4.88
N THR A 372 6.97 -6.02 5.19
CA THR A 372 6.89 -7.48 5.26
C THR A 372 5.99 -7.94 6.39
N LYS A 373 5.20 -8.99 6.12
CA LYS A 373 4.42 -9.69 7.15
C LYS A 373 5.19 -10.89 7.72
N LEU A 374 6.33 -11.22 7.11
CA LEU A 374 7.18 -12.31 7.57
C LEU A 374 7.82 -11.97 8.90
N THR A 375 7.65 -12.86 9.88
CA THR A 375 8.37 -12.78 11.14
C THR A 375 9.79 -13.31 10.95
N PRO A 376 10.84 -12.48 11.09
CA PRO A 376 12.20 -12.97 10.99
C PRO A 376 12.48 -13.98 12.09
N ASN A 377 13.10 -15.11 11.76
CA ASN A 377 13.57 -16.06 12.75
C ASN A 377 14.86 -15.49 13.40
N VAL A 378 14.65 -14.63 14.41
CA VAL A 378 15.72 -13.91 15.10
C VAL A 378 16.72 -14.87 15.72
N ASP A 379 16.27 -15.98 16.30
CA ASP A 379 17.15 -16.96 16.93
C ASP A 379 18.11 -17.60 15.92
N ASN A 380 17.62 -17.98 14.75
CA ASN A 380 18.45 -18.51 13.67
C ASN A 380 19.41 -17.45 13.12
N LEU A 381 18.95 -16.21 12.95
CA LEU A 381 19.82 -15.10 12.54
C LEU A 381 20.93 -14.85 13.57
N LEU A 382 20.60 -14.87 14.86
CA LEU A 382 21.57 -14.73 15.94
C LEU A 382 22.57 -15.88 15.91
N LEU A 383 22.15 -17.13 15.76
CA LEU A 383 23.04 -18.28 15.65
C LEU A 383 24.00 -18.18 14.45
N LYS A 384 23.53 -17.69 13.30
CA LYS A 384 24.35 -17.50 12.09
C LYS A 384 25.32 -16.32 12.16
N HIS A 385 25.02 -15.32 12.99
CA HIS A 385 25.81 -14.09 13.13
C HIS A 385 26.49 -13.95 14.49
N GLN A 386 26.51 -15.00 15.32
CA GLN A 386 27.31 -15.05 16.53
C GLN A 386 28.79 -14.96 16.15
N VAL A 387 29.42 -13.83 16.48
CA VAL A 387 30.87 -13.68 16.39
C VAL A 387 31.49 -14.62 17.42
N ILE A 388 32.30 -15.57 16.97
CA ILE A 388 33.06 -16.42 17.88
C ILE A 388 33.99 -15.48 18.67
N PRO A 389 33.93 -15.44 20.00
CA PRO A 389 34.62 -14.41 20.77
C PRO A 389 36.15 -14.35 20.50
N ALA A 390 36.76 -15.50 20.20
CA ALA A 390 38.16 -15.62 19.79
C ALA A 390 38.51 -14.92 18.45
N GLN A 391 37.56 -14.79 17.52
CA GLN A 391 37.78 -14.06 16.25
C GLN A 391 37.82 -12.54 16.49
N SER A 392 36.97 -12.03 17.37
CA SER A 392 36.97 -10.63 17.80
C SER A 392 38.24 -10.23 18.55
N GLU A 393 38.75 -11.10 19.44
CA GLU A 393 40.04 -10.87 20.11
C GLU A 393 41.20 -10.81 19.10
N ASN A 394 41.25 -11.76 18.16
CA ASN A 394 42.31 -11.81 17.14
C ASN A 394 42.36 -10.57 16.23
N ILE A 395 41.22 -9.97 15.91
CA ILE A 395 41.17 -8.72 15.12
C ILE A 395 41.75 -7.55 15.91
N LEU A 396 41.50 -7.49 17.22
CA LEU A 396 41.94 -6.40 18.09
C LEU A 396 43.43 -6.51 18.45
N PHE A 397 43.95 -7.72 18.63
CA PHE A 397 45.38 -7.96 18.83
C PHE A 397 46.25 -7.62 17.61
N ARG A 398 45.66 -7.50 16.41
CA ARG A 398 46.38 -7.04 15.21
C ARG A 398 46.66 -5.53 15.20
N HIS A 399 46.07 -4.77 16.12
CA HIS A 399 46.32 -3.33 16.22
C HIS A 399 47.59 -3.05 17.06
N PRO A 400 48.61 -2.35 16.54
CA PRO A 400 49.93 -2.22 17.19
C PRO A 400 49.92 -1.48 18.54
N GLY A 401 48.82 -0.79 18.87
CA GLY A 401 48.60 -0.14 20.17
C GLY A 401 47.91 -1.00 21.23
N VAL A 402 47.45 -2.21 20.90
CA VAL A 402 46.69 -3.09 21.81
C VAL A 402 47.63 -4.16 22.35
N LYS A 403 47.97 -4.07 23.64
CA LYS A 403 48.89 -5.03 24.31
C LYS A 403 48.17 -6.21 24.98
N GLU A 404 46.93 -6.01 25.40
CA GLU A 404 46.09 -7.02 26.04
C GLU A 404 44.61 -6.71 25.76
N VAL A 405 43.79 -7.76 25.61
CA VAL A 405 42.34 -7.70 25.40
C VAL A 405 41.69 -8.72 26.33
N ALA A 406 40.62 -8.33 27.04
CA ALA A 406 39.81 -9.26 27.81
C ALA A 406 38.33 -9.12 27.44
N LEU A 407 37.70 -10.23 27.06
CA LEU A 407 36.25 -10.35 26.95
C LEU A 407 35.63 -10.53 28.35
N VAL A 408 34.81 -9.57 28.76
CA VAL A 408 34.05 -9.67 30.01
C VAL A 408 32.58 -9.91 29.66
N GLY A 409 32.10 -11.11 29.97
CA GLY A 409 30.68 -11.47 29.84
C GLY A 409 29.93 -11.19 31.14
N LYS A 410 28.74 -10.57 31.06
CA LYS A 410 27.76 -10.63 32.15
C LYS A 410 26.48 -11.31 31.62
N PRO A 411 25.90 -12.29 32.34
CA PRO A 411 24.62 -12.85 31.93
C PRO A 411 23.53 -11.78 32.07
N ASP A 412 22.75 -11.56 31.00
CA ASP A 412 21.51 -10.80 31.03
C ASP A 412 20.38 -11.74 30.61
N ASP A 413 19.43 -11.98 31.52
CA ASP A 413 18.34 -12.95 31.35
C ASP A 413 17.34 -12.55 30.25
N ARG A 414 17.43 -11.33 29.69
CA ARG A 414 16.58 -10.87 28.59
C ARG A 414 17.24 -10.91 27.21
N VAL A 415 18.57 -11.03 27.14
CA VAL A 415 19.33 -10.81 25.89
C VAL A 415 20.37 -11.91 25.61
N GLY A 416 20.61 -12.83 26.57
CA GLY A 416 21.74 -13.75 26.50
C GLY A 416 23.07 -13.06 26.87
N VAL A 417 24.15 -13.83 26.89
CA VAL A 417 25.48 -13.37 27.36
C VAL A 417 25.95 -12.16 26.54
N SER A 418 26.00 -10.99 27.17
CA SER A 418 26.54 -9.78 26.56
C SER A 418 28.04 -9.69 26.84
N TYR A 419 28.85 -9.55 25.79
CA TYR A 419 30.30 -9.42 25.88
C TYR A 419 30.72 -7.95 25.71
N CYS A 420 31.47 -7.44 26.69
CA CYS A 420 32.16 -6.15 26.59
C CYS A 420 33.67 -6.39 26.44
N ILE A 421 34.36 -5.50 25.72
CA ILE A 421 35.80 -5.56 25.52
C ILE A 421 36.42 -4.32 26.16
N CYS A 422 37.44 -4.51 27.01
CA CYS A 422 38.16 -3.42 27.66
C CYS A 422 39.67 -3.61 27.55
N THR A 423 40.40 -2.49 27.49
CA THR A 423 41.86 -2.44 27.62
C THR A 423 42.27 -2.31 29.09
N GLU A 424 43.52 -2.64 29.43
CA GLU A 424 43.99 -2.59 30.83
C GLU A 424 43.90 -1.19 31.47
N THR A 425 44.00 -0.13 30.66
CA THR A 425 43.88 1.27 31.09
C THR A 425 42.46 1.60 31.57
N GLU A 426 41.43 1.02 30.94
CA GLU A 426 40.02 1.15 31.32
C GLU A 426 39.66 0.27 32.53
N ARG A 427 40.36 -0.85 32.70
CA ARG A 427 40.18 -1.77 33.83
C ARG A 427 40.56 -1.14 35.18
N ARG A 428 41.54 -0.21 35.19
CA ARG A 428 41.92 0.56 36.39
C ARG A 428 40.88 1.62 36.76
N THR A 429 40.28 2.30 35.79
CA THR A 429 39.22 3.30 36.01
C THR A 429 37.93 2.67 36.55
N LEU A 430 37.60 1.45 36.13
CA LEU A 430 36.41 0.71 36.59
C LEU A 430 36.46 0.29 38.08
N LYS A 431 37.63 0.18 38.70
CA LYS A 431 37.75 -0.13 40.14
C LYS A 431 37.48 1.08 41.05
N GLU A 432 37.56 2.30 40.53
CA GLU A 432 37.47 3.54 41.34
C GLU A 432 36.14 4.29 41.20
N VAL A 433 35.27 3.92 40.25
CA VAL A 433 34.00 4.60 40.04
C VAL A 433 32.84 3.83 40.70
N ARG A 434 32.42 4.26 41.90
CA ARG A 434 31.22 3.75 42.63
C ARG A 434 29.86 4.10 41.98
N ARG A 435 29.83 4.61 40.75
CA ARG A 435 28.61 4.89 39.96
C ARG A 435 28.87 4.61 38.48
N PRO A 436 28.18 3.65 37.85
CA PRO A 436 28.50 3.28 36.48
C PRO A 436 28.13 4.41 35.51
N VAL A 437 29.13 5.05 34.92
CA VAL A 437 28.97 5.84 33.69
C VAL A 437 28.92 4.84 32.56
N TRP A 438 27.72 4.44 32.15
CA TRP A 438 27.51 3.46 31.08
C TRP A 438 27.75 4.12 29.71
N SER A 439 28.93 3.91 29.13
CA SER A 439 29.07 3.94 27.67
C SER A 439 28.57 2.58 27.14
N TYR A 440 27.28 2.53 26.80
CA TYR A 440 26.68 1.39 26.08
C TYR A 440 27.39 1.22 24.73
N TYR A 441 28.39 0.37 24.65
CA TYR A 441 28.78 -0.23 23.37
C TYR A 441 27.92 -1.46 23.16
N SER A 442 26.67 -1.25 22.77
CA SER A 442 25.88 -2.37 22.24
C SER A 442 26.55 -2.83 20.95
N PHE A 443 26.83 -4.13 20.87
CA PHE A 443 27.32 -4.80 19.67
C PHE A 443 26.20 -4.93 18.61
N ARG A 444 25.48 -3.82 18.37
CA ARG A 444 24.45 -3.68 17.33
C ARG A 444 24.73 -2.56 16.32
N GLU A 445 25.74 -1.69 16.54
CA GLU A 445 25.99 -0.56 15.62
C GLU A 445 27.39 -0.49 14.98
N ASN A 446 28.37 -1.32 15.36
CA ASN A 446 29.76 -1.15 14.89
C ASN A 446 30.30 -2.24 13.94
N VAL A 447 29.53 -3.30 13.62
CA VAL A 447 29.95 -4.25 12.57
C VAL A 447 29.77 -3.64 11.17
N LEU A 448 28.94 -2.61 11.01
CA LEU A 448 28.78 -1.89 9.74
C LEU A 448 29.63 -0.60 9.62
N LYS A 449 30.32 -0.15 10.68
CA LYS A 449 31.08 1.12 10.64
C LYS A 449 32.60 0.99 10.56
N LYS A 450 33.21 -0.13 10.97
CA LYS A 450 34.68 -0.26 10.96
C LYS A 450 35.28 -1.05 9.80
N GLY A 451 34.47 -1.54 8.86
CA GLY A 451 34.95 -2.18 7.63
C GLY A 451 35.32 -1.20 6.51
N GLU A 452 34.64 -0.05 6.41
CA GLU A 452 34.84 0.93 5.32
C GLU A 452 35.55 2.23 5.75
N GLU A 453 35.55 2.56 7.05
CA GLU A 453 36.27 3.73 7.56
C GLU A 453 37.81 3.56 7.54
N ILE A 454 38.31 2.32 7.42
CA ILE A 454 39.75 2.04 7.25
C ILE A 454 40.19 2.13 5.78
N TYR A 455 39.26 2.04 4.81
CA TYR A 455 39.60 2.15 3.38
C TYR A 455 39.40 3.57 2.81
N THR A 456 38.50 4.37 3.41
CA THR A 456 38.18 5.72 2.91
C THR A 456 38.96 6.84 3.59
N ALA A 457 39.58 6.59 4.75
CA ALA A 457 40.49 7.54 5.39
C ALA A 457 41.87 7.65 4.68
N LEU A 458 42.11 6.85 3.65
CA LEU A 458 43.35 6.82 2.86
C LEU A 458 43.28 7.55 1.51
N LEU A 459 42.14 8.16 1.13
CA LEU A 459 41.97 8.78 -0.20
C LEU A 459 41.51 10.25 -0.24
N SER A 460 41.41 10.98 0.88
CA SER A 460 41.01 12.40 0.82
C SER A 460 41.81 13.33 1.74
N HIS A 461 43.14 13.26 1.62
CA HIS A 461 44.05 14.35 1.98
C HIS A 461 44.72 14.94 0.72
N LEU A 462 43.91 15.34 -0.26
CA LEU A 462 44.33 16.30 -1.29
C LEU A 462 43.25 17.37 -1.46
N HIS A 463 43.52 18.51 -0.83
CA HIS A 463 42.81 19.77 -0.98
C HIS A 463 42.68 20.20 -2.45
N ARG A 464 41.50 20.72 -2.82
CA ARG A 464 41.26 22.14 -3.18
C ARG A 464 39.93 22.28 -3.94
N GLY A 465 39.14 23.30 -3.59
CA GLY A 465 38.16 23.86 -4.53
C GLY A 465 36.90 24.41 -3.88
N LYS A 466 36.85 25.74 -3.76
CA LYS A 466 35.71 26.57 -3.36
C LYS A 466 34.51 26.40 -4.32
N GLY A 467 33.29 26.70 -3.85
CA GLY A 467 32.18 27.06 -4.75
C GLY A 467 30.82 27.18 -4.05
N GLN A 468 30.11 28.29 -4.28
CA GLN A 468 28.85 28.71 -3.65
C GLN A 468 27.57 28.15 -4.30
N LYS A 469 26.48 28.20 -3.52
CA LYS A 469 25.04 28.44 -3.81
C LYS A 469 24.46 28.16 -5.22
N GLY A 470 23.28 27.54 -5.21
CA GLY A 470 22.20 27.72 -6.19
C GLY A 470 20.93 26.99 -5.76
N GLU A 471 19.87 27.73 -5.47
CA GLU A 471 18.49 27.24 -5.40
C GLU A 471 18.04 26.80 -6.80
N ASP A 472 17.21 25.77 -6.90
CA ASP A 472 16.05 25.85 -7.78
C ASP A 472 14.97 24.82 -7.42
N GLN A 473 13.74 25.30 -7.48
CA GLN A 473 12.48 24.60 -7.27
C GLN A 473 12.01 23.92 -8.56
N ASN A 474 11.00 23.06 -8.40
CA ASN A 474 10.11 22.49 -9.43
C ASN A 474 10.59 21.23 -10.19
N ALA A 475 10.03 20.09 -9.79
CA ALA A 475 9.51 19.08 -10.71
C ALA A 475 8.45 18.22 -10.00
N SER A 476 7.18 18.61 -10.15
CA SER A 476 6.02 17.78 -9.90
C SER A 476 5.88 16.76 -11.03
N GLY A 477 6.44 15.57 -10.83
CA GLY A 477 6.21 14.39 -11.68
C GLY A 477 5.75 13.23 -10.80
N ILE A 478 4.54 12.74 -11.04
CA ILE A 478 4.05 11.50 -10.40
C ILE A 478 4.89 10.35 -10.98
N PRO A 479 5.66 9.58 -10.18
CA PRO A 479 6.33 8.39 -10.68
C PRO A 479 5.29 7.28 -10.91
N GLY A 480 5.33 6.65 -12.10
CA GLY A 480 4.44 5.56 -12.45
C GLY A 480 4.68 4.32 -11.59
N CYS A 481 3.59 3.66 -11.18
CA CYS A 481 3.62 2.49 -10.31
C CYS A 481 3.49 1.19 -11.12
N LEU A 482 4.25 0.16 -10.73
CA LEU A 482 4.25 -1.15 -11.36
C LEU A 482 4.14 -2.25 -10.31
N HIS A 483 3.16 -3.15 -10.45
CA HIS A 483 3.00 -4.34 -9.60
C HIS A 483 3.03 -5.59 -10.48
N LEU A 484 3.77 -6.62 -10.05
CA LEU A 484 3.98 -7.86 -10.80
C LEU A 484 3.89 -9.07 -9.86
N GLU A 485 3.33 -10.17 -10.35
CA GLU A 485 3.10 -11.38 -9.58
C GLU A 485 3.75 -12.60 -10.21
N PHE A 486 4.33 -13.47 -9.38
CA PHE A 486 5.11 -14.61 -9.82
C PHE A 486 4.77 -15.90 -9.08
N GLU A 487 4.89 -17.03 -9.80
CA GLU A 487 4.84 -18.39 -9.24
C GLU A 487 6.28 -18.92 -9.10
N ASN A 488 6.70 -19.31 -7.90
CA ASN A 488 7.99 -19.94 -7.62
C ASN A 488 7.85 -21.47 -7.71
N PRO A 489 8.83 -22.25 -8.25
CA PRO A 489 8.81 -23.72 -8.19
C PRO A 489 8.60 -24.34 -6.79
N ASP A 490 8.82 -23.59 -5.71
CA ASP A 490 8.56 -24.00 -4.33
C ASP A 490 7.17 -23.56 -3.78
N ASN A 491 6.20 -23.23 -4.66
CA ASN A 491 4.81 -22.87 -4.32
C ASN A 491 4.65 -21.67 -3.35
N THR A 492 5.55 -20.70 -3.45
CA THR A 492 5.46 -19.40 -2.78
C THR A 492 5.29 -18.30 -3.81
N SER A 493 4.14 -17.62 -3.79
CA SER A 493 3.95 -16.38 -4.54
C SER A 493 4.76 -15.27 -3.86
N VAL A 494 5.56 -14.54 -4.63
CA VAL A 494 6.28 -13.35 -4.15
C VAL A 494 5.93 -12.18 -5.07
N GLN A 495 5.47 -11.09 -4.47
CA GLN A 495 4.99 -9.86 -5.12
C GLN A 495 6.09 -8.81 -5.18
N ILE A 496 6.06 -7.90 -6.17
CA ILE A 496 6.99 -6.75 -6.31
C ILE A 496 6.33 -5.45 -5.89
#